data_AF-A0A9N9AGZ6-F1
#
_entry.id   AF-A0A9N9AGZ6-F1
#
_cell.length_a   1.000
_cell.length_b   1.000
_cell.length_c   1.000
_cell.angle_alpha   90.00
_cell.angle_beta   90.00
_cell.angle_gamma   90.00
#
_symmetry.space_group_name_H-M   'P 1'
#
loop_
_entity.id
_entity.type
_entity.pdbx_description
1 polymer ?
#
loop_
_entity_poly.entity_id
_entity_poly.type
_entity_poly.pdbx_seq_one_letter_code
_entity_poly.pdbx_strand_id
1 'polypeptide(L)'
;MGPCGAKITNVQWTGGWNVRNWLVYLEMSITSPTSAPQAIGHFTFSDDKGHSYRWYKDPGFVNCQDCNNSCRYQANPYNTGFWLHDPYLAPPQGTWFDVWIAIYWDCVYQGNESISCISENIHYRGLNNNNVYPPGSPSPQ
;
A
#
# COMPACT_ATOMS: atom_id res chain seq x y z
N MET A 1 -11.71 8.35 -18.76
CA MET A 1 -12.52 8.25 -17.53
C MET A 1 -11.77 9.06 -16.47
N GLY A 2 -12.44 10.00 -15.81
CA GLY A 2 -11.83 10.78 -14.73
C GLY A 2 -11.65 9.95 -13.46
N PRO A 3 -10.90 10.44 -12.45
CA PRO A 3 -10.74 9.78 -11.17
C PRO A 3 -12.11 9.53 -10.52
N CYS A 4 -12.39 8.28 -10.15
CA CYS A 4 -13.65 7.90 -9.51
C CYS A 4 -13.70 8.36 -8.05
N GLY A 5 -12.56 8.71 -7.46
CA GLY A 5 -12.44 9.36 -6.16
C GLY A 5 -11.76 8.50 -5.08
N ALA A 6 -11.10 7.41 -5.46
CA ALA A 6 -10.28 6.63 -4.52
C ALA A 6 -9.14 7.50 -3.97
N LYS A 7 -8.75 7.30 -2.71
CA LYS A 7 -7.72 8.11 -2.05
C LYS A 7 -6.88 7.30 -1.09
N ILE A 8 -5.62 7.69 -0.99
CA ILE A 8 -4.77 7.32 0.14
C ILE A 8 -4.97 8.42 1.19
N THR A 9 -5.47 8.05 2.37
CA THR A 9 -5.82 9.02 3.42
C THR A 9 -4.77 9.11 4.52
N ASN A 10 -3.97 8.06 4.68
CA ASN A 10 -2.87 8.02 5.64
C ASN A 10 -1.75 7.15 5.07
N VAL A 11 -0.50 7.57 5.26
CA VAL A 11 0.70 6.77 4.96
C VAL A 11 1.75 7.05 6.02
N GLN A 12 2.27 6.00 6.64
CA GLN A 12 3.35 6.12 7.60
C GLN A 12 4.35 4.98 7.47
N TRP A 13 5.62 5.30 7.68
CA TRP A 13 6.68 4.33 7.82
C TRP A 13 6.85 3.97 9.30
N THR A 14 6.89 2.69 9.62
CA THR A 14 7.12 2.21 10.97
C THR A 14 8.26 1.20 11.00
N GLY A 15 9.07 1.26 12.06
CA GLY A 15 10.19 0.35 12.29
C GLY A 15 10.03 -0.33 13.65
N GLY A 16 10.42 -1.59 13.75
CA GLY A 16 10.32 -2.31 15.02
C GLY A 16 11.09 -3.63 15.05
N TRP A 17 11.45 -4.06 16.26
CA TRP A 17 12.05 -5.36 16.50
C TRP A 17 10.99 -6.47 16.43
N ASN A 18 11.29 -7.55 15.69
CA ASN A 18 10.70 -8.86 15.93
C ASN A 18 11.72 -9.77 16.66
N VAL A 19 11.35 -11.01 16.99
CA VAL A 19 12.25 -11.94 17.71
C VAL A 19 13.55 -12.32 16.99
N ARG A 20 13.74 -11.92 15.73
CA ARG A 20 14.89 -12.29 14.89
C ARG A 20 15.62 -11.10 14.25
N ASN A 21 14.91 -10.06 13.82
CA ASN A 21 15.45 -8.94 13.03
C ASN A 21 14.66 -7.64 13.24
N TRP A 22 15.25 -6.51 12.84
CA TRP A 22 14.56 -5.24 12.68
C TRP A 22 13.76 -5.23 11.37
N LEU A 23 12.47 -4.90 11.42
CA LEU A 23 11.59 -4.83 10.26
C LEU A 23 11.08 -3.40 10.06
N VAL A 24 10.94 -3.01 8.81
CA VAL A 24 10.34 -1.74 8.40
C VAL A 24 9.09 -2.02 7.58
N TYR A 25 8.05 -1.24 7.81
CA TYR A 25 6.77 -1.39 7.14
C TYR A 25 6.27 -0.05 6.64
N LEU A 26 5.57 -0.12 5.51
CA LEU A 26 4.69 0.96 5.06
C LEU A 26 3.26 0.62 5.50
N GLU A 27 2.68 1.47 6.33
CA GLU A 27 1.27 1.40 6.71
C GLU A 27 0.49 2.44 5.93
N MET A 28 -0.67 2.04 5.40
CA MET A 28 -1.53 2.96 4.66
C MET A 28 -3.01 2.69 4.87
N SER A 29 -3.78 3.76 4.72
CA SER A 29 -5.23 3.73 4.70
C SER A 29 -5.71 4.15 3.31
N ILE A 30 -6.56 3.33 2.71
CA ILE A 30 -7.09 3.54 1.37
C ILE A 30 -8.61 3.61 1.44
N THR A 31 -9.20 4.61 0.80
CA THR A 31 -10.65 4.70 0.62
C THR A 31 -11.03 4.53 -0.83
N SER A 32 -12.22 3.98 -1.05
CA SER A 32 -12.92 4.06 -2.32
C SER A 32 -14.27 4.79 -2.15
N PRO A 33 -14.86 5.35 -3.23
CA PRO A 33 -16.05 6.18 -3.14
C PRO A 33 -17.35 5.41 -2.82
N THR A 34 -17.50 4.20 -3.36
CA THR A 34 -18.79 3.48 -3.36
C THR A 34 -18.77 2.23 -2.49
N SER A 35 -17.65 1.50 -2.45
CA SER A 35 -17.53 0.24 -1.73
C SER A 35 -16.15 0.07 -1.09
N ALA A 36 -15.98 -0.99 -0.31
CA ALA A 36 -14.68 -1.29 0.29
C ALA A 36 -13.67 -1.67 -0.80
N PRO A 37 -12.40 -1.22 -0.74
CA PRO A 37 -11.36 -1.72 -1.63
C PRO A 37 -11.30 -3.24 -1.58
N GLN A 38 -11.34 -3.89 -2.73
CA GLN A 38 -11.39 -5.36 -2.87
C GLN A 38 -10.06 -5.94 -3.34
N ALA A 39 -9.34 -5.22 -4.18
CA ALA A 39 -8.00 -5.58 -4.63
C ALA A 39 -7.11 -4.35 -4.75
N ILE A 40 -5.80 -4.59 -4.70
CA ILE A 40 -4.78 -3.60 -5.00
C ILE A 40 -3.79 -4.17 -6.01
N GLY A 41 -3.20 -3.32 -6.83
CA GLY A 41 -2.22 -3.73 -7.84
C GLY A 41 -1.30 -2.59 -8.23
N HIS A 42 -0.33 -2.88 -9.09
CA HIS A 42 0.64 -1.90 -9.60
C HIS A 42 1.25 -1.03 -8.49
N PHE A 43 1.44 -1.63 -7.31
CA PHE A 43 1.80 -0.93 -6.09
C PHE A 43 3.31 -0.74 -6.04
N THR A 44 3.73 0.51 -6.19
CA THR A 44 5.14 0.93 -6.23
C THR A 44 5.42 2.09 -5.29
N PHE A 45 6.69 2.21 -4.91
CA PHE A 45 7.25 3.29 -4.14
C PHE A 45 8.52 3.83 -4.81
N SER A 46 8.77 5.12 -4.61
CA SER A 46 10.10 5.71 -4.78
C SER A 46 10.34 6.84 -3.77
N ASP A 47 11.60 7.18 -3.52
CA ASP A 47 11.97 8.33 -2.71
C ASP A 47 12.97 9.28 -3.41
N ASP A 48 13.15 10.46 -2.83
CA ASP A 48 14.09 11.48 -3.31
C ASP A 48 15.57 11.06 -3.15
N LYS A 49 15.86 9.91 -2.52
CA LYS A 49 17.20 9.30 -2.45
C LYS A 49 17.47 8.33 -3.59
N GLY A 50 16.48 8.10 -4.46
CA GLY A 50 16.58 7.23 -5.61
C GLY A 50 16.30 5.76 -5.28
N HIS A 51 15.80 5.44 -4.08
CA HIS A 51 15.28 4.12 -3.82
C HIS A 51 13.94 3.94 -4.52
N SER A 52 13.67 2.71 -4.94
CA SER A 52 12.36 2.34 -5.48
C SER A 52 12.06 0.88 -5.19
N TYR A 53 10.78 0.56 -5.09
CA TYR A 53 10.32 -0.80 -4.82
C TYR A 53 8.95 -1.05 -5.42
N ARG A 54 8.65 -2.32 -5.72
CA ARG A 54 7.36 -2.78 -6.23
C ARG A 54 6.87 -3.95 -5.39
N TRP A 55 5.81 -3.73 -4.61
CA TRP A 55 5.15 -4.80 -3.86
C TRP A 55 4.27 -5.64 -4.77
N TYR A 56 3.48 -5.01 -5.64
CA TYR A 56 2.59 -5.71 -6.56
C TYR A 56 2.84 -5.28 -7.99
N LYS A 57 3.15 -6.26 -8.84
CA LYS A 57 3.10 -6.08 -10.30
C LYS A 57 1.67 -6.20 -10.80
N ASP A 58 1.00 -7.28 -10.41
CA ASP A 58 -0.36 -7.61 -10.82
C ASP A 58 -1.34 -7.44 -9.66
N PRO A 59 -2.65 -7.23 -9.92
CA PRO A 59 -3.64 -7.07 -8.86
C PRO A 59 -3.77 -8.31 -7.98
N GLY A 60 -3.88 -8.10 -6.68
CA GLY A 60 -4.18 -9.13 -5.68
C GLY A 60 -5.34 -8.71 -4.80
N PHE A 61 -6.22 -9.65 -4.46
CA PHE A 61 -7.31 -9.38 -3.53
C PHE A 61 -6.80 -9.09 -2.12
N VAL A 62 -7.48 -8.14 -1.47
CA VAL A 62 -7.22 -7.69 -0.10
C VAL A 62 -8.54 -7.56 0.65
N ASN A 63 -8.49 -7.08 1.90
CA ASN A 63 -9.70 -6.72 2.65
C ASN A 63 -10.72 -7.87 2.75
N CYS A 64 -10.22 -9.09 2.92
CA CYS A 64 -11.01 -10.33 2.97
C CYS A 64 -11.91 -10.56 1.74
N GLN A 65 -11.44 -10.16 0.55
CA GLN A 65 -12.00 -10.55 -0.73
C GLN A 65 -11.21 -11.72 -1.33
N ASP A 66 -11.89 -12.63 -2.00
CA ASP A 66 -11.32 -13.55 -2.98
C ASP A 66 -12.31 -13.78 -4.14
N CYS A 67 -11.99 -14.68 -5.08
CA CYS A 67 -12.85 -14.96 -6.24
C CYS A 67 -14.23 -15.53 -5.87
N ASN A 68 -14.31 -16.30 -4.79
CA ASN A 68 -15.46 -17.13 -4.44
C ASN A 68 -16.14 -16.69 -3.13
N ASN A 69 -15.46 -15.89 -2.33
CA ASN A 69 -15.92 -15.44 -1.02
C ASN A 69 -15.57 -13.98 -0.78
N SER A 70 -16.43 -13.32 -0.02
CA SER A 70 -16.13 -12.10 0.70
C SER A 70 -16.57 -12.28 2.14
N CYS A 71 -15.80 -11.75 3.09
CA CYS A 71 -16.24 -11.74 4.48
C CYS A 71 -17.14 -10.53 4.75
N ARG A 72 -17.99 -10.61 5.78
CA ARG A 72 -18.91 -9.53 6.17
C ARG A 72 -18.20 -8.24 6.64
N TYR A 73 -16.90 -8.31 6.92
CA TYR A 73 -16.16 -7.28 7.66
C TYR A 73 -15.19 -6.49 6.78
N GLN A 74 -15.49 -6.33 5.48
CA GLN A 74 -14.70 -5.45 4.61
C GLN A 74 -14.74 -4.01 5.13
N ALA A 75 -13.59 -3.34 5.14
CA ALA A 75 -13.44 -1.99 5.69
C ALA A 75 -13.28 -0.93 4.58
N ASN A 76 -13.86 0.25 4.82
CA ASN A 76 -13.62 1.46 4.05
C ASN A 76 -13.58 2.66 5.01
N PRO A 77 -12.41 3.24 5.34
CA PRO A 77 -11.09 2.96 4.78
C PRO A 77 -10.59 1.53 5.02
N TYR A 78 -9.96 0.95 4.00
CA TYR A 78 -9.15 -0.25 4.14
C TYR A 78 -7.79 0.14 4.71
N ASN A 79 -7.54 -0.24 5.95
CA ASN A 79 -6.25 -0.08 6.62
C ASN A 79 -5.42 -1.32 6.34
N THR A 80 -4.33 -1.15 5.58
CA THR A 80 -3.43 -2.25 5.30
C THR A 80 -2.58 -2.53 6.53
N GLY A 81 -2.53 -3.79 6.96
CA GLY A 81 -1.50 -4.23 7.89
C GLY A 81 -0.16 -4.35 7.17
N PHE A 82 0.76 -3.44 7.50
CA PHE A 82 2.21 -3.62 7.39
C PHE A 82 2.76 -4.19 6.05
N TRP A 83 2.98 -3.33 5.04
CA TRP A 83 3.74 -3.73 3.85
C TRP A 83 5.23 -3.81 4.19
N LEU A 84 5.74 -5.04 4.34
CA LEU A 84 7.14 -5.26 4.67
C LEU A 84 8.05 -4.63 3.61
N HIS A 85 9.11 -4.00 4.09
CA HIS A 85 10.12 -3.34 3.28
C HIS A 85 11.51 -3.60 3.83
N ASP A 86 12.51 -3.51 2.96
CA ASP A 86 13.91 -3.56 3.38
C ASP A 86 14.24 -2.29 4.19
N PRO A 87 14.71 -2.41 5.44
CA PRO A 87 15.09 -1.26 6.25
C PRO A 87 16.11 -0.34 5.57
N TYR A 88 17.02 -0.88 4.75
CA TYR A 88 18.07 -0.09 4.09
C TYR A 88 17.60 0.65 2.84
N LEU A 89 16.41 0.33 2.34
CA LEU A 89 15.80 0.97 1.16
C LEU A 89 14.56 1.79 1.54
N ALA A 90 14.26 1.92 2.82
CA ALA A 90 13.21 2.79 3.32
C ALA A 90 13.64 4.25 3.15
N PRO A 91 12.70 5.21 3.02
CA PRO A 91 13.07 6.61 2.97
C PRO A 91 13.67 7.04 4.31
N PRO A 92 14.85 7.69 4.36
CA PRO A 92 15.38 8.28 5.58
C PRO A 92 14.40 9.26 6.23
N GLN A 93 14.48 9.44 7.55
CA GLN A 93 13.70 10.48 8.22
C GLN A 93 13.98 11.86 7.56
N GLY A 94 12.93 12.60 7.23
CA GLY A 94 13.00 13.85 6.49
C GLY A 94 13.08 13.70 4.96
N THR A 95 12.95 12.49 4.41
CA THR A 95 12.97 12.25 2.97
C THR A 95 11.55 12.20 2.41
N TRP A 96 11.32 12.91 1.31
CA TRP A 96 10.07 12.80 0.55
C TRP A 96 10.01 11.49 -0.21
N PHE A 97 8.82 10.93 -0.28
CA PHE A 97 8.55 9.72 -1.01
C PHE A 97 7.21 9.77 -1.72
N ASP A 98 7.09 8.92 -2.72
CA ASP A 98 5.92 8.74 -3.55
C ASP A 98 5.45 7.29 -3.49
N VAL A 99 4.13 7.11 -3.46
CA VAL A 99 3.46 5.83 -3.55
C VAL A 99 2.48 5.90 -4.72
N TRP A 100 2.57 4.94 -5.63
CA TRP A 100 1.58 4.73 -6.69
C TRP A 100 0.93 3.38 -6.50
N ILE A 101 -0.39 3.33 -6.61
CA ILE A 101 -1.16 2.11 -6.41
C ILE A 101 -2.43 2.15 -7.25
N ALA A 102 -2.80 1.02 -7.81
CA ALA A 102 -4.09 0.80 -8.45
C ALA A 102 -5.05 0.19 -7.42
N ILE A 103 -6.19 0.83 -7.20
CA ILE A 103 -7.24 0.34 -6.29
C ILE A 103 -8.37 -0.22 -7.13
N TYR A 104 -8.87 -1.39 -6.76
CA TYR A 104 -9.93 -2.10 -7.45
C TYR A 104 -11.11 -2.33 -6.50
N TRP A 105 -12.32 -2.06 -6.97
CA TRP A 105 -13.56 -2.25 -6.25
C TRP A 105 -14.70 -2.56 -7.22
N ASP A 106 -15.86 -2.93 -6.67
CA ASP A 106 -17.01 -3.44 -7.42
C ASP A 106 -16.61 -4.55 -8.42
N CYS A 107 -15.73 -5.44 -7.96
CA CYS A 107 -15.24 -6.58 -8.72
C CYS A 107 -16.33 -7.64 -8.88
N VAL A 108 -16.55 -8.08 -10.11
CA VAL A 108 -17.52 -9.12 -10.48
C VAL A 108 -16.81 -10.26 -11.18
N TYR A 109 -17.02 -11.47 -10.67
CA TYR A 109 -16.59 -12.69 -11.35
C TYR A 109 -17.55 -13.00 -12.50
N GLN A 110 -17.01 -13.08 -13.72
CA GLN A 110 -17.80 -13.34 -14.94
C GLN A 110 -17.75 -14.81 -15.37
N GLY A 111 -17.58 -15.75 -14.43
CA GLY A 111 -17.48 -17.18 -14.75
C GLY A 111 -16.11 -17.52 -15.35
N ASN A 112 -16.06 -18.14 -16.54
CA ASN A 112 -14.80 -18.58 -17.16
C ASN A 112 -13.88 -17.45 -17.65
N GLU A 113 -14.21 -16.19 -17.35
CA GLU A 113 -13.50 -15.00 -17.81
C GLU A 113 -12.69 -14.33 -16.69
N SER A 114 -11.89 -13.33 -17.08
CA SER A 114 -11.18 -12.45 -16.15
C SER A 114 -12.15 -11.70 -15.23
N ILE A 115 -11.76 -11.50 -13.98
CA ILE A 115 -12.50 -10.67 -13.04
C ILE A 115 -12.51 -9.22 -13.53
N SER A 116 -13.71 -8.65 -13.68
CA SER A 116 -13.89 -7.25 -14.07
C SER A 116 -14.11 -6.42 -12.81
N CYS A 117 -13.33 -5.35 -12.64
CA CYS A 117 -13.46 -4.40 -11.53
C CYS A 117 -13.51 -2.97 -12.06
N ILE A 118 -14.07 -2.06 -11.26
CA ILE A 118 -13.75 -0.64 -11.39
C ILE A 118 -12.36 -0.44 -10.78
N SER A 119 -11.51 0.34 -11.44
CA SER A 119 -10.16 0.59 -10.96
C SER A 119 -9.72 2.03 -11.15
N GLU A 120 -8.89 2.50 -10.23
CA GLU A 120 -8.27 3.82 -10.32
C GLU A 120 -6.82 3.77 -9.83
N ASN A 121 -5.93 4.39 -10.60
CA ASN A 121 -4.55 4.62 -10.20
C ASN A 121 -4.48 5.89 -9.37
N ILE A 122 -4.01 5.77 -8.14
CA ILE A 122 -3.88 6.89 -7.21
C ILE A 122 -2.42 7.06 -6.80
N HIS A 123 -2.07 8.29 -6.49
CA HIS A 123 -0.72 8.69 -6.09
C HIS A 123 -0.78 9.43 -4.76
N TYR A 124 0.21 9.18 -3.92
CA TYR A 124 0.44 9.90 -2.68
C TYR A 124 1.90 10.33 -2.61
N ARG A 125 2.14 11.59 -2.25
CA ARG A 125 3.46 12.09 -1.90
C ARG A 125 3.45 12.52 -0.43
N GLY A 126 4.44 12.08 0.33
CA GLY A 126 4.56 12.39 1.75
C GLY A 126 6.00 12.49 2.22
N LEU A 127 6.18 13.03 3.42
CA LEU A 127 7.46 13.14 4.08
C LEU A 127 7.57 12.02 5.12
N ASN A 128 8.66 11.24 5.12
CA ASN A 128 8.88 10.31 6.22
C ASN A 128 9.28 11.08 7.48
N ASN A 129 8.38 11.18 8.45
CA ASN A 129 8.65 11.86 9.72
C ASN A 129 9.24 10.93 10.81
N ASN A 130 9.30 9.63 10.56
CA ASN A 130 9.69 8.63 11.54
C ASN A 130 11.12 8.14 11.31
N ASN A 131 11.90 8.02 12.38
CA ASN A 131 13.12 7.24 12.33
C ASN A 131 12.75 5.75 12.39
N VAL A 132 12.84 5.07 11.25
CA VAL A 132 12.49 3.66 11.09
C VAL A 132 13.71 2.74 11.09
N TYR A 133 14.89 3.25 11.39
CA TYR A 133 16.14 2.47 11.40
C TYR A 133 16.45 1.93 12.80
N PRO A 134 17.27 0.86 12.89
CA PRO A 134 17.69 0.32 14.17
C PRO A 134 18.41 1.41 15.00
N PRO A 135 18.17 1.47 16.32
CA PRO A 135 18.86 2.42 17.21
C PRO A 135 20.38 2.38 17.02
N GLY A 136 21.00 3.55 16.84
CA GLY A 136 22.45 3.67 16.64
C GLY A 136 22.94 3.44 15.22
N SER A 137 22.04 3.09 14.27
CA SER A 137 22.38 3.08 12.85
C SER A 137 22.38 4.51 12.31
N PRO A 138 23.39 4.95 11.55
CA PRO A 138 23.26 6.18 10.78
C PRO A 138 22.11 6.00 9.77
N SER A 139 21.23 6.99 9.67
CA SER A 139 20.28 7.05 8.54
C SER A 139 21.11 6.99 7.24
N PRO A 140 20.74 6.13 6.27
CA PRO A 140 21.39 6.13 4.95
C PRO A 140 21.37 7.56 4.39
N GLN A 141 22.54 8.05 3.95
CA GLN A 141 22.67 9.39 3.36
C GLN A 141 22.11 9.44 1.94
#